data_AF-A0A4V2QNC6-F1
#
_entry.id   AF-A0A4V2QNC6-F1
#
_cell.length_a   1.000
_cell.length_b   1.000
_cell.length_c   1.000
_cell.angle_alpha   90.00
_cell.angle_beta   90.00
_cell.angle_gamma   90.00
#
_symmetry.space_group_name_H-M   'P 1'
#
loop_
_entity.id
_entity.type
_entity.pdbx_description
1 polymer ?
#
loop_
_entity_poly.entity_id
_entity_poly.type
_entity_poly.pdbx_seq_one_letter_code
_entity_poly.pdbx_strand_id
1 'polypeptide(L)'
;MIGSSIRHDANLAWGWWLRTVSSPGWGVVIVDEDGREWQSVRQAFWAGRLGMSLDSEAVVNEGLELLLAMLASRSRDIVGPVETGAALFGGDPRFYRLWTYWLVSTGLAEAGRMRTPFEATVTHEGASVIRMLVATRPPELADIAIGKDAMALFGTQGSTTECDRERFDAAEAALRRFRFAVIREDLFGQHMVEMLHRDLSDPIPMVRTIWTVVCSDAGSRDRLHLWMHDRSDRWSAWGELVLQKGPHSLTQLLLELLNASAPSGPPTSGDRPTGTHLAIPNRS
;
A
#
# COMPACT_ATOMS: atom_id res chain seq x y z
N MET A 1 31.99 -14.53 -24.23
CA MET A 1 30.98 -14.66 -23.15
C MET A 1 31.66 -14.69 -21.79
N ILE A 2 32.05 -13.52 -21.26
CA ILE A 2 32.70 -13.39 -19.93
C ILE A 2 31.94 -12.37 -19.03
N GLY A 3 30.86 -11.75 -19.51
CA GLY A 3 30.27 -10.55 -18.89
C GLY A 3 29.11 -10.71 -17.90
N SER A 4 28.66 -11.94 -17.57
CA SER A 4 27.48 -12.12 -16.71
C SER A 4 27.82 -12.23 -15.22
N SER A 5 29.00 -12.74 -14.85
CA SER A 5 29.33 -13.07 -13.45
C SER A 5 29.71 -11.87 -12.57
N ILE A 6 30.16 -10.75 -13.14
CA ILE A 6 30.67 -9.59 -12.36
C ILE A 6 29.54 -8.58 -12.05
N ARG A 7 28.39 -8.68 -12.73
CA ARG A 7 27.23 -7.77 -12.53
C ARG A 7 26.60 -7.91 -11.14
N HIS A 8 26.79 -9.07 -10.52
CA HIS A 8 26.22 -9.43 -9.23
C HIS A 8 27.31 -9.51 -8.16
N ASP A 9 28.44 -8.80 -8.29
CA ASP A 9 29.44 -8.75 -7.22
C ASP A 9 28.90 -7.94 -6.03
N ALA A 10 28.78 -8.58 -4.87
CA ALA A 10 28.30 -7.96 -3.64
C ALA A 10 29.25 -6.88 -3.09
N ASN A 11 30.49 -6.80 -3.57
CA ASN A 11 31.49 -5.81 -3.16
C ASN A 11 31.42 -4.52 -3.98
N LEU A 12 30.77 -4.54 -5.14
CA LEU A 12 30.59 -3.38 -6.00
C LEU A 12 29.19 -2.81 -5.82
N ALA A 13 29.02 -1.50 -5.98
CA ALA A 13 27.71 -0.91 -6.05
C ALA A 13 27.03 -1.33 -7.37
N TRP A 14 25.72 -1.58 -7.33
CA TRP A 14 24.95 -1.81 -8.54
C TRP A 14 25.11 -0.63 -9.51
N GLY A 15 25.29 -0.92 -10.80
CA GLY A 15 25.48 0.11 -11.82
C GLY A 15 26.93 0.58 -12.00
N TRP A 16 27.93 -0.10 -11.41
CA TRP A 16 29.35 0.23 -11.61
C TRP A 16 29.81 0.18 -13.09
N TRP A 17 29.08 -0.54 -13.95
CA TRP A 17 29.33 -0.65 -15.39
C TRP A 17 28.65 0.44 -16.22
N LEU A 18 27.80 1.28 -15.61
CA LEU A 18 27.13 2.39 -16.29
C LEU A 18 28.13 3.48 -16.66
N ARG A 19 27.90 4.15 -17.79
CA ARG A 19 28.80 5.17 -18.32
C ARG A 19 28.14 6.53 -18.31
N THR A 20 28.90 7.57 -18.01
CA THR A 20 28.44 8.95 -18.16
C THR A 20 28.76 9.45 -19.56
N VAL A 21 27.79 10.09 -20.20
CA VAL A 21 27.94 10.71 -21.52
C VAL A 21 27.36 12.12 -21.45
N SER A 22 28.03 13.09 -22.07
CA SER A 22 27.49 14.44 -22.21
C SER A 22 26.50 14.46 -23.36
N SER A 23 25.23 14.73 -23.06
CA SER A 23 24.14 14.83 -24.03
C SER A 23 23.77 16.30 -24.30
N PRO A 24 23.72 16.74 -25.57
CA PRO A 24 23.30 18.10 -25.92
C PRO A 24 21.87 18.37 -25.44
N GLY A 25 21.69 19.34 -24.54
CA GLY A 25 20.38 19.77 -24.02
C GLY A 25 19.95 19.15 -22.68
N TRP A 26 20.53 18.02 -22.28
CA TRP A 26 20.19 17.31 -21.04
C TRP A 26 21.32 17.25 -20.01
N GLY A 27 22.52 17.74 -20.37
CA GLY A 27 23.69 17.71 -19.48
C GLY A 27 24.36 16.34 -19.48
N VAL A 28 24.76 15.85 -18.32
CA VAL A 28 25.39 14.52 -18.17
C VAL A 28 24.28 13.48 -17.99
N VAL A 29 24.22 12.51 -18.90
CA VAL A 29 23.31 11.36 -18.83
C VAL A 29 24.09 10.08 -18.54
N ILE A 30 23.39 9.08 -18.03
CA ILE A 30 23.92 7.76 -17.74
C ILE A 30 23.44 6.80 -18.81
N VAL A 31 24.36 6.09 -19.45
CA VAL A 31 24.07 5.15 -20.53
C VAL A 31 24.32 3.73 -20.05
N ASP A 32 23.34 2.86 -20.25
CA ASP A 32 23.50 1.43 -20.00
C ASP A 32 24.12 0.69 -21.21
N GLU A 33 24.35 -0.61 -21.06
CA GLU A 33 24.97 -1.41 -22.12
C GLU A 33 24.08 -1.61 -23.35
N ASP A 34 22.75 -1.48 -23.18
CA ASP A 34 21.77 -1.53 -24.27
C ASP A 34 21.66 -0.19 -24.99
N GLY A 35 22.47 0.82 -24.57
CA GLY A 35 22.48 2.16 -25.13
C GLY A 35 21.31 3.03 -24.66
N ARG A 36 20.58 2.62 -23.61
CA ARG A 36 19.49 3.43 -23.07
C ARG A 36 20.05 4.52 -22.17
N GLU A 37 19.45 5.70 -22.25
CA GLU A 37 19.84 6.86 -21.48
C GLU A 37 18.96 7.04 -20.24
N TRP A 38 19.58 7.38 -19.13
CA TRP A 38 18.98 7.54 -17.81
C TRP A 38 19.49 8.82 -17.17
N GLN A 39 18.65 9.51 -16.41
CA GLN A 39 19.02 10.71 -15.66
C GLN A 39 19.79 10.38 -14.38
N SER A 40 19.63 9.16 -13.84
CA SER A 40 20.33 8.71 -12.64
C SER A 40 20.47 7.19 -12.58
N VAL A 41 21.42 6.70 -11.77
CA VAL A 41 21.61 5.26 -11.51
C VAL A 41 20.35 4.66 -10.87
N ARG A 42 19.66 5.45 -10.04
CA ARG A 42 18.37 5.09 -9.42
C ARG A 42 17.29 4.87 -10.48
N GLN A 43 17.22 5.74 -11.48
CA GLN A 43 16.28 5.61 -12.59
C GLN A 43 16.60 4.39 -13.47
N ALA A 44 17.90 4.19 -13.79
CA ALA A 44 18.36 3.02 -14.53
C ALA A 44 18.00 1.71 -13.80
N PHE A 45 18.09 1.71 -12.46
CA PHE A 45 17.66 0.58 -11.66
C PHE A 45 16.14 0.40 -11.67
N TRP A 46 15.37 1.44 -11.36
CA TRP A 46 13.91 1.38 -11.25
C TRP A 46 13.23 0.99 -12.57
N ALA A 47 13.47 1.75 -13.63
CA ALA A 47 12.82 1.50 -14.91
C ALA A 47 13.56 0.49 -15.76
N GLY A 48 14.89 0.52 -15.78
CA GLY A 48 15.69 -0.37 -16.61
C GLY A 48 15.74 -1.80 -16.06
N ARG A 49 16.14 -1.98 -14.79
CA ARG A 49 16.35 -3.31 -14.18
C ARG A 49 15.10 -3.92 -13.57
N LEU A 50 14.21 -3.12 -12.97
CA LEU A 50 12.97 -3.62 -12.37
C LEU A 50 11.77 -3.55 -13.31
N GLY A 51 11.89 -2.85 -14.44
CA GLY A 51 10.80 -2.69 -15.41
C GLY A 51 9.64 -1.86 -14.88
N MET A 52 9.88 -1.00 -13.89
CA MET A 52 8.85 -0.16 -13.29
C MET A 52 8.57 1.08 -14.15
N SER A 53 7.34 1.58 -14.07
CA SER A 53 6.97 2.84 -14.71
C SER A 53 7.71 4.01 -14.07
N LEU A 54 8.07 4.98 -14.90
CA LEU A 54 8.56 6.28 -14.46
C LEU A 54 7.34 7.17 -14.21
N ASP A 55 7.05 7.41 -12.94
CA ASP A 55 6.09 8.43 -12.49
C ASP A 55 6.87 9.67 -12.02
N SER A 56 6.39 10.35 -10.97
CA SER A 56 7.14 11.45 -10.34
C SER A 56 8.39 10.93 -9.62
N GLU A 57 9.43 11.76 -9.55
CA GLU A 57 10.65 11.45 -8.83
C GLU A 57 10.39 11.11 -7.35
N ALA A 58 9.39 11.75 -6.73
CA ALA A 58 8.96 11.45 -5.37
C ALA A 58 8.45 10.00 -5.22
N VAL A 59 7.56 9.56 -6.12
CA VAL A 59 7.01 8.18 -6.11
C VAL A 59 8.11 7.15 -6.36
N VAL A 60 9.02 7.43 -7.29
CA VAL A 60 10.18 6.56 -7.56
C VAL A 60 11.07 6.47 -6.32
N ASN A 61 11.36 7.60 -5.66
CA ASN A 61 12.21 7.61 -4.47
C ASN A 61 11.56 6.94 -3.27
N GLU A 62 10.25 7.09 -3.09
CA GLU A 62 9.47 6.37 -2.09
C GLU A 62 9.59 4.85 -2.29
N GLY A 63 9.32 4.38 -3.51
CA GLY A 63 9.41 2.96 -3.84
C GLY A 63 10.82 2.39 -3.65
N LEU A 64 11.84 3.15 -4.02
CA LEU A 64 13.25 2.77 -3.82
C LEU A 64 13.66 2.74 -2.34
N GLU A 65 13.09 3.58 -1.49
CA GLU A 65 13.38 3.61 -0.06
C GLU A 65 12.65 2.51 0.71
N LEU A 66 11.42 2.17 0.29
CA LEU A 66 10.75 0.95 0.74
C LEU A 66 11.55 -0.31 0.35
N LEU A 67 12.06 -0.36 -0.89
CA LEU A 67 12.89 -1.45 -1.35
C LEU A 67 14.18 -1.56 -0.52
N LEU A 68 14.86 -0.44 -0.26
CA LEU A 68 16.04 -0.39 0.60
C LEU A 68 15.74 -0.91 2.01
N ALA A 69 14.64 -0.49 2.62
CA ALA A 69 14.24 -0.94 3.95
C ALA A 69 13.93 -2.45 3.99
N MET A 70 13.27 -2.97 2.95
CA MET A 70 12.96 -4.39 2.83
C MET A 70 14.19 -5.28 2.60
N LEU A 71 15.19 -4.80 1.87
CA LEU A 71 16.46 -5.50 1.69
C LEU A 71 17.34 -5.40 2.94
N ALA A 72 17.43 -4.22 3.56
CA ALA A 72 18.25 -3.99 4.75
C ALA A 72 17.76 -4.78 5.98
N SER A 73 16.45 -4.90 6.17
CA SER A 73 15.86 -5.73 7.23
C SER A 73 16.26 -7.21 7.09
N ARG A 74 16.32 -7.73 5.86
CA ARG A 74 16.74 -9.10 5.55
C ARG A 74 18.23 -9.32 5.63
N SER A 75 19.04 -8.35 5.20
CA SER A 75 20.51 -8.46 5.27
C SER A 75 21.03 -8.53 6.70
N ARG A 76 20.26 -8.10 7.69
CA ARG A 76 20.69 -8.02 9.08
C ARG A 76 20.28 -9.24 9.91
N ASP A 77 19.38 -10.10 9.45
CA ASP A 77 18.88 -11.31 10.17
C ASP A 77 18.49 -11.09 11.66
N ILE A 78 18.30 -9.84 12.09
CA ILE A 78 18.09 -9.48 13.52
C ILE A 78 16.59 -9.41 13.87
N VAL A 79 15.70 -9.19 12.89
CA VAL A 79 14.28 -8.90 13.12
C VAL A 79 13.41 -9.93 12.40
N GLY A 80 12.42 -10.48 13.11
CA GLY A 80 11.53 -11.50 12.56
C GLY A 80 10.62 -10.97 11.43
N PRO A 81 10.05 -11.86 10.59
CA PRO A 81 9.16 -11.46 9.48
C PRO A 81 7.92 -10.66 9.93
N VAL A 82 7.34 -11.03 11.07
CA VAL A 82 6.15 -10.38 11.64
C VAL A 82 6.48 -8.96 12.11
N GLU A 83 7.61 -8.78 12.78
CA GLU A 83 8.08 -7.48 13.27
C GLU A 83 8.48 -6.57 12.10
N THR A 84 9.09 -7.13 11.05
CA THR A 84 9.40 -6.39 9.83
C THR A 84 8.13 -5.93 9.11
N GLY A 85 7.11 -6.79 9.02
CA GLY A 85 5.80 -6.43 8.48
C GLY A 85 5.09 -5.35 9.31
N ALA A 86 5.16 -5.45 10.64
CA ALA A 86 4.65 -4.44 11.56
C ALA A 86 5.36 -3.08 11.40
N ALA A 87 6.68 -3.09 11.30
CA ALA A 87 7.51 -1.89 11.20
C ALA A 87 7.34 -1.15 9.86
N LEU A 88 7.26 -1.87 8.74
CA LEU A 88 7.25 -1.25 7.40
C LEU A 88 5.84 -1.05 6.83
N PHE A 89 4.90 -1.94 7.15
CA PHE A 89 3.55 -1.95 6.55
C PHE A 89 2.44 -1.78 7.59
N GLY A 90 2.76 -1.29 8.80
CA GLY A 90 1.77 -1.11 9.87
C GLY A 90 1.09 -2.42 10.29
N GLY A 91 1.71 -3.57 9.99
CA GLY A 91 1.18 -4.89 10.33
C GLY A 91 0.30 -5.54 9.27
N ASP A 92 0.11 -4.96 8.07
CA ASP A 92 -0.64 -5.65 7.00
C ASP A 92 0.18 -6.84 6.44
N PRO A 93 -0.23 -8.09 6.72
CA PRO A 93 0.53 -9.27 6.31
C PRO A 93 0.45 -9.52 4.80
N ARG A 94 -0.53 -8.94 4.08
CA ARG A 94 -0.72 -9.13 2.63
C ARG A 94 0.28 -8.31 1.84
N PHE A 95 0.48 -7.05 2.22
CA PHE A 95 1.49 -6.19 1.59
C PHE A 95 2.90 -6.70 1.84
N TYR A 96 3.21 -7.05 3.10
CA TYR A 96 4.48 -7.70 3.42
C TYR A 96 4.70 -8.96 2.58
N ARG A 97 3.69 -9.83 2.47
CA ARG A 97 3.75 -11.05 1.66
C ARG A 97 3.98 -10.73 0.17
N LEU A 98 3.21 -9.83 -0.41
CA LEU A 98 3.33 -9.44 -1.82
C LEU A 98 4.74 -8.96 -2.14
N TRP A 99 5.26 -8.00 -1.36
CA TRP A 99 6.62 -7.47 -1.55
C TRP A 99 7.70 -8.54 -1.39
N THR A 100 7.49 -9.47 -0.46
CA THR A 100 8.40 -10.59 -0.25
C THR A 100 8.45 -11.52 -1.46
N TYR A 101 7.29 -11.91 -2.02
CA TYR A 101 7.25 -12.68 -3.26
C TYR A 101 7.84 -11.91 -4.44
N TRP A 102 7.57 -10.61 -4.53
CA TRP A 102 8.08 -9.77 -5.60
C TRP A 102 9.62 -9.65 -5.55
N LEU A 103 10.23 -9.46 -4.37
CA LEU A 103 11.69 -9.43 -4.21
C LEU A 103 12.36 -10.75 -4.63
N VAL A 104 11.72 -11.89 -4.35
CA VAL A 104 12.20 -13.19 -4.83
C VAL A 104 12.08 -13.29 -6.34
N SER A 105 10.95 -12.83 -6.92
CA SER A 105 10.73 -12.89 -8.37
C SER A 105 11.69 -12.01 -9.17
N THR A 106 12.17 -10.91 -8.57
CA THR A 106 13.15 -10.01 -9.21
C THR A 106 14.59 -10.51 -9.10
N GLY A 107 14.84 -11.54 -8.29
CA GLY A 107 16.19 -12.08 -8.02
C GLY A 107 17.00 -11.26 -7.02
N LEU A 108 16.41 -10.25 -6.37
CA LEU A 108 17.07 -9.46 -5.33
C LEU A 108 17.11 -10.18 -3.97
N ALA A 109 16.20 -11.12 -3.78
CA ALA A 109 16.21 -12.09 -2.69
C ALA A 109 16.10 -13.52 -3.25
N GLU A 110 16.64 -14.49 -2.54
CA GLU A 110 16.50 -15.91 -2.87
C GLU A 110 15.67 -16.60 -1.79
N ALA A 111 14.69 -17.43 -2.18
CA ALA A 111 13.89 -18.16 -1.23
C ALA A 111 14.77 -19.08 -0.37
N GLY A 112 14.51 -19.09 0.95
CA GLY A 112 15.27 -19.91 1.89
C GLY A 112 15.11 -21.41 1.64
N ARG A 113 15.75 -22.25 2.47
CA ARG A 113 15.77 -23.72 2.31
C ARG A 113 14.38 -24.35 2.19
N MET A 114 13.39 -23.80 2.89
CA MET A 114 12.00 -24.26 2.83
C MET A 114 11.23 -23.78 1.59
N ARG A 115 11.89 -23.08 0.67
CA ARG A 115 11.31 -22.37 -0.49
C ARG A 115 10.21 -21.40 -0.11
N THR A 116 10.19 -20.95 1.15
CA THR A 116 9.29 -19.89 1.58
C THR A 116 9.98 -18.56 1.27
N PRO A 117 9.24 -17.58 0.74
CA PRO A 117 9.82 -16.25 0.50
C PRO A 117 10.04 -15.50 1.84
N PHE A 118 9.41 -15.93 2.93
CA PHE A 118 9.54 -15.31 4.26
C PHE A 118 10.90 -15.58 4.93
N GLU A 119 11.58 -16.66 4.53
CA GLU A 119 12.96 -16.96 4.91
C GLU A 119 13.96 -16.51 3.84
N ALA A 120 13.54 -15.63 2.92
CA ALA A 120 14.39 -15.26 1.80
C ALA A 120 15.57 -14.39 2.25
N THR A 121 16.77 -14.78 1.82
CA THR A 121 18.01 -14.06 2.05
C THR A 121 18.33 -13.13 0.89
N VAL A 122 19.06 -12.06 1.16
CA VAL A 122 19.46 -11.09 0.14
C VAL A 122 20.49 -11.73 -0.79
N THR A 123 20.29 -11.63 -2.10
CA THR A 123 21.28 -12.13 -3.09
C THR A 123 22.47 -11.20 -3.18
N HIS A 124 23.54 -11.62 -3.88
CA HIS A 124 24.67 -10.73 -4.13
C HIS A 124 24.27 -9.47 -4.91
N GLU A 125 23.31 -9.58 -5.83
CA GLU A 125 22.73 -8.42 -6.50
C GLU A 125 21.91 -7.56 -5.54
N GLY A 126 21.10 -8.17 -4.67
CA GLY A 126 20.40 -7.43 -3.63
C GLY A 126 21.36 -6.65 -2.72
N ALA A 127 22.50 -7.22 -2.37
CA ALA A 127 23.54 -6.57 -1.58
C ALA A 127 24.20 -5.39 -2.33
N SER A 128 24.50 -5.54 -3.63
CA SER A 128 25.03 -4.44 -4.44
C SER A 128 24.02 -3.31 -4.63
N VAL A 129 22.73 -3.64 -4.71
CA VAL A 129 21.62 -2.68 -4.74
C VAL A 129 21.51 -1.92 -3.43
N ILE A 130 21.60 -2.59 -2.27
CA ILE A 130 21.64 -1.89 -0.96
C ILE A 130 22.75 -0.84 -0.97
N ARG A 131 23.98 -1.20 -1.37
CA ARG A 131 25.10 -0.24 -1.42
C ARG A 131 24.82 0.94 -2.34
N MET A 132 24.28 0.69 -3.54
CA MET A 132 23.92 1.72 -4.50
C MET A 132 22.85 2.65 -3.93
N LEU A 133 21.79 2.11 -3.32
CA LEU A 133 20.71 2.90 -2.77
C LEU A 133 21.16 3.73 -1.57
N VAL A 134 22.00 3.18 -0.69
CA VAL A 134 22.62 3.92 0.42
C VAL A 134 23.51 5.06 -0.09
N ALA A 135 24.32 4.82 -1.12
CA ALA A 135 25.22 5.84 -1.68
C ALA A 135 24.49 6.94 -2.47
N THR A 136 23.28 6.64 -2.95
CA THR A 136 22.47 7.55 -3.78
C THR A 136 21.21 8.03 -3.07
N ARG A 137 21.12 7.90 -1.74
CA ARG A 137 19.95 8.40 -1.00
C ARG A 137 19.80 9.91 -1.24
N PRO A 138 18.57 10.40 -1.42
CA PRO A 138 18.31 11.83 -1.53
C PRO A 138 18.90 12.59 -0.32
N PRO A 139 19.43 13.81 -0.52
CA PRO A 139 20.06 14.59 0.54
C PRO A 139 19.18 14.78 1.78
N GLU A 140 17.87 14.87 1.58
CA GLU A 140 16.86 15.06 2.63
C GLU A 140 16.79 13.87 3.59
N LEU A 141 17.28 12.70 3.17
CA LEU A 141 17.31 11.47 3.95
C LEU A 141 18.69 11.12 4.52
N ALA A 142 19.72 11.91 4.27
CA ALA A 142 21.10 11.56 4.64
C ALA A 142 21.24 11.23 6.14
N ASP A 143 20.54 11.98 7.00
CA ASP A 143 20.59 11.84 8.46
C ASP A 143 19.44 10.99 9.04
N ILE A 144 18.52 10.52 8.20
CA ILE A 144 17.35 9.74 8.63
C ILE A 144 17.65 8.25 8.52
N ALA A 145 17.40 7.50 9.59
CA ALA A 145 17.58 6.05 9.59
C ALA A 145 16.72 5.37 8.51
N ILE A 146 17.27 4.35 7.85
CA ILE A 146 16.54 3.54 6.86
C ILE A 146 15.36 2.86 7.56
N GLY A 147 14.15 3.05 7.03
CA GLY A 147 12.94 2.45 7.59
C GLY A 147 11.71 3.36 7.44
N LYS A 148 10.73 3.15 8.31
CA LYS A 148 9.42 3.82 8.26
C LYS A 148 9.52 5.35 8.26
N ASP A 149 10.44 5.91 9.05
CA ASP A 149 10.61 7.37 9.17
C ASP A 149 11.13 7.99 7.87
N ALA A 150 12.02 7.30 7.16
CA ALA A 150 12.49 7.73 5.84
C ALA A 150 11.38 7.64 4.78
N MET A 151 10.56 6.58 4.83
CA MET A 151 9.42 6.44 3.92
C MET A 151 8.36 7.53 4.15
N ALA A 152 8.12 7.93 5.40
CA ALA A 152 7.18 8.99 5.73
C ALA A 152 7.55 10.35 5.12
N LEU A 153 8.83 10.59 4.82
CA LEU A 153 9.28 11.82 4.19
C LEU A 153 8.80 11.95 2.73
N PHE A 154 8.69 10.85 1.99
CA PHE A 154 8.09 10.87 0.64
C PHE A 154 6.58 10.72 0.64
N GLY A 155 6.03 10.11 1.70
CA GLY A 155 4.59 10.05 1.95
C GLY A 155 3.93 11.42 2.14
N THR A 156 4.70 12.51 2.01
CA THR A 156 4.22 13.89 2.11
C THR A 156 4.74 14.72 0.93
N GLN A 157 4.15 14.55 -0.27
CA GLN A 157 3.80 15.61 -1.24
C GLN A 157 3.37 15.03 -2.60
N GLY A 158 2.08 15.19 -2.93
CA GLY A 158 1.68 15.41 -4.33
C GLY A 158 1.40 14.20 -5.24
N SER A 159 1.02 13.02 -4.73
CA SER A 159 0.37 12.02 -5.57
C SER A 159 -1.14 12.28 -5.63
N THR A 160 -1.65 12.67 -6.79
CA THR A 160 -3.10 12.81 -7.07
C THR A 160 -3.84 11.45 -7.10
N THR A 161 -3.22 10.37 -6.64
CA THR A 161 -3.82 9.02 -6.62
C THR A 161 -3.81 8.35 -5.25
N GLU A 162 -3.19 8.96 -4.24
CA GLU A 162 -3.14 8.39 -2.89
C GLU A 162 -3.39 9.50 -1.84
N CYS A 163 -4.68 9.70 -1.53
CA CYS A 163 -5.21 10.43 -0.39
C CYS A 163 -4.48 11.74 0.00
N ASP A 164 -4.78 12.81 -0.72
CA ASP A 164 -4.32 14.18 -0.49
C ASP A 164 -4.79 14.67 0.90
N ARG A 165 -3.99 14.39 1.94
CA ARG A 165 -4.37 14.52 3.37
C ARG A 165 -4.82 15.93 3.73
N GLU A 166 -4.17 16.96 3.19
CA GLU A 166 -4.57 18.36 3.40
C GLU A 166 -5.87 18.73 2.67
N ARG A 167 -6.11 18.19 1.45
CA ARG A 167 -7.42 18.31 0.81
C ARG A 167 -8.49 17.55 1.58
N PHE A 168 -8.14 16.41 2.16
CA PHE A 168 -9.03 15.63 3.02
C PHE A 168 -9.39 16.40 4.28
N ASP A 169 -8.40 16.97 4.97
CA ASP A 169 -8.60 17.74 6.19
C ASP A 169 -9.34 19.06 5.89
N ALA A 170 -9.06 19.71 4.76
CA ALA A 170 -9.81 20.88 4.30
C ALA A 170 -11.26 20.55 3.88
N ALA A 171 -11.47 19.41 3.20
CA ALA A 171 -12.79 18.90 2.88
C ALA A 171 -13.56 18.51 4.15
N GLU A 172 -12.91 17.86 5.11
CA GLU A 172 -13.49 17.49 6.40
C GLU A 172 -13.86 18.74 7.23
N ALA A 173 -12.97 19.74 7.29
CA ALA A 173 -13.25 21.03 7.92
C ALA A 173 -14.44 21.74 7.25
N ALA A 174 -14.52 21.68 5.93
CA ALA A 174 -15.67 22.15 5.17
C ALA A 174 -16.94 21.34 5.50
N LEU A 175 -16.84 20.04 5.75
CA LEU A 175 -17.99 19.16 6.02
C LEU A 175 -18.54 19.30 7.44
N ARG A 176 -17.77 19.83 8.39
CA ARG A 176 -18.23 20.15 9.76
C ARG A 176 -19.35 21.20 9.81
N ARG A 177 -19.67 21.86 8.68
CA ARG A 177 -20.80 22.79 8.54
C ARG A 177 -22.16 22.10 8.32
N PHE A 178 -22.17 20.82 7.96
CA PHE A 178 -23.40 20.08 7.65
C PHE A 178 -24.07 19.54 8.92
N ARG A 179 -25.40 19.37 8.86
CA ARG A 179 -26.21 18.80 9.96
C ARG A 179 -25.74 17.40 10.37
N PHE A 180 -25.26 16.63 9.40
CA PHE A 180 -24.61 15.34 9.59
C PHE A 180 -23.29 15.32 8.83
N ALA A 181 -22.23 14.83 9.47
CA ALA A 181 -20.91 14.73 8.86
C ALA A 181 -20.23 13.43 9.27
N VAL A 182 -19.53 12.78 8.35
CA VAL A 182 -18.68 11.63 8.64
C VAL A 182 -17.23 12.09 8.69
N ILE A 183 -16.56 11.86 9.81
CA ILE A 183 -15.18 12.27 10.04
C ILE A 183 -14.30 11.07 10.39
N ARG A 184 -12.99 11.29 10.32
CA ARG A 184 -11.99 10.34 10.81
C ARG A 184 -11.46 10.86 12.14
N GLU A 185 -11.13 9.94 13.03
CA GLU A 185 -10.49 10.29 14.29
C GLU A 185 -9.38 9.28 14.62
N ASP A 186 -8.33 9.77 15.28
CA ASP A 186 -7.31 8.97 15.96
C ASP A 186 -7.37 9.35 17.45
N LEU A 187 -8.03 8.53 18.26
CA LEU A 187 -8.19 8.78 19.68
C LEU A 187 -7.66 7.61 20.49
N PHE A 188 -6.78 7.88 21.47
CA PHE A 188 -6.14 6.85 22.31
C PHE A 188 -5.46 5.70 21.53
N GLY A 189 -4.90 6.01 20.36
CA GLY A 189 -4.25 5.01 19.49
C GLY A 189 -5.22 4.10 18.75
N GLN A 190 -6.51 4.42 18.74
CA GLN A 190 -7.54 3.73 17.96
C GLN A 190 -7.89 4.54 16.72
N HIS A 191 -8.03 3.85 15.59
CA HIS A 191 -8.41 4.44 14.31
C HIS A 191 -9.92 4.36 14.14
N MET A 192 -10.62 5.50 14.14
CA MET A 192 -12.08 5.54 14.20
C MET A 192 -12.70 6.30 13.03
N VAL A 193 -13.89 5.88 12.60
CA VAL A 193 -14.77 6.69 11.74
C VAL A 193 -15.99 7.05 12.56
N GLU A 194 -16.32 8.34 12.60
CA GLU A 194 -17.42 8.86 13.39
C GLU A 194 -18.46 9.52 12.49
N MET A 195 -19.74 9.41 12.88
CA MET A 195 -20.80 10.26 12.36
C MET A 195 -21.19 11.27 13.44
N LEU A 196 -21.06 12.53 13.06
CA LEU A 196 -21.41 13.68 13.86
C LEU A 196 -22.81 14.15 13.50
N HIS A 197 -23.55 14.57 14.52
CA HIS A 197 -24.78 15.33 14.39
C HIS A 197 -24.57 16.73 14.97
N ARG A 198 -24.99 17.74 14.23
CA ARG A 198 -25.11 19.11 14.70
C ARG A 198 -26.58 19.50 14.66
N ASP A 199 -27.11 19.91 15.81
CA ASP A 199 -28.41 20.56 15.84
C ASP A 199 -28.24 22.04 15.47
N LEU A 200 -28.70 22.41 14.28
CA LEU A 200 -28.62 23.79 13.79
C LEU A 200 -29.67 24.71 14.42
N SER A 201 -30.61 24.13 15.18
CA SER A 201 -31.66 24.86 15.91
C SER A 201 -31.34 25.08 17.38
N ASP A 202 -30.27 24.48 17.90
CA ASP A 202 -29.83 24.63 19.28
C ASP A 202 -29.14 26.01 19.47
N PRO A 203 -29.56 26.85 20.44
CA PRO A 203 -28.91 28.14 20.73
C PRO A 203 -27.41 28.01 21.05
N ILE A 204 -26.95 26.82 21.43
CA ILE A 204 -25.52 26.49 21.49
C ILE A 204 -25.27 25.35 20.50
N PRO A 205 -24.60 25.60 19.36
CA PRO A 205 -24.36 24.58 18.35
C PRO A 205 -23.37 23.53 18.86
N MET A 206 -23.87 22.50 19.55
CA MET A 206 -23.11 21.36 19.99
C MET A 206 -22.99 20.33 18.87
N VAL A 207 -21.77 19.81 18.70
CA VAL A 207 -21.50 18.65 17.85
C VAL A 207 -21.55 17.41 18.73
N ARG A 208 -22.34 16.42 18.34
CA ARG A 208 -22.47 15.13 19.06
C ARG A 208 -22.08 13.99 18.14
N THR A 209 -21.22 13.10 18.61
CA THR A 209 -20.98 11.82 17.93
C THR A 209 -22.19 10.93 18.15
N ILE A 210 -22.88 10.57 17.07
CA ILE A 210 -24.09 9.72 17.09
C ILE A 210 -23.81 8.29 16.64
N TRP A 211 -22.67 8.05 16.00
CA TRP A 211 -22.20 6.73 15.63
C TRP A 211 -20.68 6.74 15.52
N THR A 212 -20.06 5.63 15.92
CA THR A 212 -18.61 5.43 15.80
C THR A 212 -18.32 3.98 15.46
N VAL A 213 -17.26 3.76 14.69
CA VAL A 213 -16.70 2.42 14.46
C VAL A 213 -15.20 2.46 14.61
N VAL A 214 -14.66 1.48 15.32
CA VAL A 214 -13.22 1.27 15.47
C VAL A 214 -12.74 0.39 14.33
N CYS A 215 -11.69 0.83 13.66
CA CYS A 215 -11.02 0.12 12.59
C CYS A 215 -9.75 -0.56 13.12
N SER A 216 -9.33 -1.63 12.45
CA SER A 216 -8.13 -2.39 12.81
C SER A 216 -6.83 -1.59 12.65
N ASP A 217 -6.81 -0.66 11.68
CA ASP A 217 -5.64 0.09 11.25
C ASP A 217 -6.09 1.39 10.54
N ALA A 218 -5.16 2.34 10.41
CA ALA A 218 -5.41 3.63 9.76
C ALA A 218 -5.86 3.47 8.30
N GLY A 219 -5.33 2.50 7.56
CA GLY A 219 -5.72 2.26 6.18
C GLY A 219 -7.16 1.76 6.04
N SER A 220 -7.61 0.90 6.96
CA SER A 220 -9.00 0.42 7.02
C SER A 220 -9.97 1.54 7.37
N ARG A 221 -9.58 2.44 8.29
CA ARG A 221 -10.34 3.66 8.60
C ARG A 221 -10.46 4.57 7.38
N ASP A 222 -9.35 4.84 6.71
CA ASP A 222 -9.31 5.77 5.57
C ASP A 222 -10.12 5.23 4.39
N ARG A 223 -10.05 3.91 4.11
CA ARG A 223 -10.89 3.27 3.09
C ARG A 223 -12.38 3.33 3.41
N LEU A 224 -12.77 3.09 4.67
CA LEU A 224 -14.17 3.18 5.08
C LEU A 224 -14.69 4.62 4.98
N HIS A 225 -13.89 5.59 5.43
CA HIS A 225 -14.21 7.00 5.35
C HIS A 225 -14.38 7.47 3.90
N LEU A 226 -13.44 7.12 3.00
CA LEU A 226 -13.53 7.35 1.57
C LEU A 226 -14.82 6.77 0.98
N TRP A 227 -15.11 5.50 1.27
CA TRP A 227 -16.32 4.84 0.77
C TRP A 227 -17.61 5.54 1.23
N MET A 228 -17.64 6.02 2.48
CA MET A 228 -18.76 6.79 3.02
C MET A 228 -18.81 8.20 2.40
N HIS A 229 -17.66 8.84 2.17
CA HIS A 229 -17.52 10.18 1.60
C HIS A 229 -17.98 10.25 0.14
N ASP A 230 -17.67 9.23 -0.66
CA ASP A 230 -18.18 9.07 -2.03
C ASP A 230 -19.72 8.98 -2.09
N ARG A 231 -20.37 8.77 -0.93
CA ARG A 231 -21.82 8.68 -0.74
C ARG A 231 -22.32 9.79 0.21
N SER A 232 -21.68 10.96 0.16
CA SER A 232 -22.03 12.13 0.99
C SER A 232 -23.47 12.60 0.79
N ASP A 233 -24.06 12.34 -0.37
CA ASP A 233 -25.49 12.54 -0.65
C ASP A 233 -26.41 11.76 0.32
N ARG A 234 -25.93 10.65 0.88
CA ARG A 234 -26.72 9.77 1.76
C ARG A 234 -26.56 10.06 3.25
N TRP A 235 -25.62 10.93 3.64
CA TRP A 235 -25.29 11.17 5.05
C TRP A 235 -26.49 11.65 5.87
N SER A 236 -27.37 12.46 5.29
CA SER A 236 -28.60 12.90 5.97
C SER A 236 -29.53 11.74 6.28
N ALA A 237 -29.74 10.82 5.34
CA ALA A 237 -30.59 9.65 5.53
C ALA A 237 -29.98 8.68 6.56
N TRP A 238 -28.66 8.51 6.52
CA TRP A 238 -27.93 7.69 7.50
C TRP A 238 -27.96 8.30 8.90
N GLY A 239 -27.78 9.61 9.02
CA GLY A 239 -27.87 10.32 10.29
C GLY A 239 -29.27 10.25 10.90
N GLU A 240 -30.32 10.48 10.11
CA GLU A 240 -31.72 10.30 10.52
C GLU A 240 -32.00 8.86 10.96
N LEU A 241 -31.47 7.86 10.24
CA LEU A 241 -31.60 6.46 10.62
C LEU A 241 -31.00 6.18 12.01
N VAL A 242 -29.82 6.72 12.29
CA VAL A 242 -29.17 6.60 13.61
C VAL A 242 -29.99 7.29 14.69
N LEU A 243 -30.49 8.50 14.44
CA LEU A 243 -31.31 9.22 15.42
C LEU A 243 -32.64 8.49 15.72
N GLN A 244 -33.25 7.86 14.71
CA GLN A 244 -34.55 7.20 14.86
C GLN A 244 -34.45 5.77 15.41
N LYS A 245 -33.42 5.02 15.00
CA LYS A 245 -33.30 3.58 15.27
C LYS A 245 -32.02 3.19 16.02
N GLY A 246 -31.22 4.18 16.42
CA GLY A 246 -29.97 4.00 17.14
C GLY A 246 -28.77 3.63 16.27
N PRO A 247 -27.54 3.67 16.83
CA PRO A 247 -26.29 3.54 16.08
C PRO A 247 -26.14 2.19 15.36
N HIS A 248 -26.60 1.10 15.98
CA HIS A 248 -26.51 -0.26 15.42
C HIS A 248 -27.18 -0.38 14.05
N SER A 249 -28.24 0.41 13.80
CA SER A 249 -28.97 0.39 12.53
C SER A 249 -28.11 0.87 11.36
N LEU A 250 -27.21 1.85 11.59
CA LEU A 250 -26.26 2.27 10.56
C LEU A 250 -25.20 1.21 10.34
N THR A 251 -24.67 0.59 11.40
CA THR A 251 -23.71 -0.52 11.26
C THR A 251 -24.29 -1.67 10.43
N GLN A 252 -25.54 -2.08 10.70
CA GLN A 252 -26.21 -3.12 9.91
C GLN A 252 -26.40 -2.71 8.44
N LEU A 253 -26.87 -1.48 8.19
CA LEU A 253 -27.02 -0.96 6.83
C LEU A 253 -25.68 -0.96 6.08
N LEU A 254 -24.59 -0.54 6.73
CA LEU A 254 -23.27 -0.55 6.12
C LEU A 254 -22.80 -1.97 5.77
N LEU A 255 -23.02 -2.94 6.66
CA LEU A 255 -22.71 -4.34 6.38
C LEU A 255 -23.50 -4.89 5.17
N GLU A 256 -24.79 -4.56 5.06
CA GLU A 256 -25.62 -4.93 3.93
C GLU A 256 -25.12 -4.30 2.62
N LEU A 257 -24.78 -3.01 2.64
CA LEU A 257 -24.27 -2.28 1.46
C LEU A 257 -22.90 -2.79 1.01
N LEU A 258 -22.01 -3.08 1.95
CA LEU A 258 -20.68 -3.64 1.66
C LEU A 258 -20.79 -5.05 1.08
N ASN A 259 -21.70 -5.88 1.61
CA ASN A 259 -21.95 -7.22 1.08
C ASN A 259 -22.59 -7.18 -0.32
N ALA A 260 -23.52 -6.26 -0.57
CA ALA A 260 -24.13 -6.05 -1.88
C ALA A 260 -23.14 -5.49 -2.93
N SER A 261 -22.06 -4.86 -2.48
CA SER A 261 -21.00 -4.31 -3.35
C SER A 261 -19.89 -5.33 -3.67
N ALA A 262 -19.90 -6.51 -3.05
CA ALA A 262 -18.98 -7.59 -3.39
C ALA A 262 -19.37 -8.23 -4.73
N PRO A 263 -18.43 -8.54 -5.63
CA PRO A 263 -18.76 -9.21 -6.89
C PRO A 263 -19.41 -10.55 -6.56
N SER A 264 -20.67 -10.71 -6.98
CA SER A 264 -21.33 -12.01 -7.00
C SER A 264 -20.44 -12.98 -7.77
N GLY A 265 -19.82 -13.94 -7.08
CA GLY A 265 -19.03 -14.99 -7.71
C GLY A 265 -19.83 -15.67 -8.83
N PRO A 266 -19.18 -16.18 -9.88
CA PRO A 266 -19.90 -16.83 -10.97
C PRO A 266 -20.77 -17.96 -10.44
N PRO A 267 -21.97 -18.19 -10.98
CA PRO A 267 -22.79 -19.32 -10.60
C PRO A 267 -21.97 -20.58 -10.84
N THR A 268 -21.79 -21.38 -9.79
CA THR A 268 -21.25 -22.73 -9.87
C THR A 268 -22.18 -23.55 -10.75
N SER A 269 -21.92 -23.58 -12.06
CA SER A 269 -22.47 -24.56 -12.97
C SER A 269 -21.82 -25.90 -12.63
N GLY A 270 -22.44 -26.67 -11.77
CA GLY A 270 -21.84 -27.90 -11.29
C GLY A 270 -22.75 -28.70 -10.38
N ASP A 271 -24.01 -28.93 -10.78
CA ASP A 271 -24.64 -30.19 -10.41
C ASP A 271 -25.69 -30.61 -11.44
N ARG A 272 -25.25 -31.41 -12.42
CA ARG A 272 -26.11 -32.33 -13.16
C ARG A 272 -25.78 -33.73 -12.64
N PRO A 273 -26.64 -34.39 -11.84
CA PRO A 273 -26.45 -35.79 -11.55
C PRO A 273 -26.78 -36.58 -12.82
N THR A 274 -25.76 -37.19 -13.42
CA THR A 274 -25.89 -38.09 -14.56
C THR A 274 -25.62 -39.52 -14.07
N GLY A 275 -26.65 -40.36 -14.09
CA GLY A 275 -26.59 -41.83 -13.91
C GLY A 275 -26.50 -42.28 -12.44
N THR A 276 -27.14 -43.36 -12.00
CA THR A 276 -27.38 -44.61 -12.72
C THR A 276 -28.36 -45.50 -11.93
N HIS A 277 -29.27 -46.18 -12.65
CA HIS A 277 -29.99 -47.41 -12.30
C HIS A 277 -30.81 -47.50 -10.99
N LEU A 278 -32.14 -47.60 -11.14
CA LEU A 278 -32.91 -48.55 -10.34
C LEU A 278 -33.88 -49.33 -11.24
N ALA A 279 -33.61 -50.63 -11.40
CA ALA A 279 -34.54 -51.57 -11.99
C ALA A 279 -35.55 -52.03 -10.93
N ILE A 280 -36.82 -51.87 -11.30
CA ILE A 280 -38.10 -52.47 -10.88
C ILE A 280 -37.98 -53.76 -10.02
N PRO A 281 -38.98 -54.00 -9.13
CA PRO A 281 -39.86 -55.10 -9.49
C PRO A 281 -41.35 -54.80 -9.32
N ASN A 282 -42.09 -55.43 -10.23
CA ASN A 282 -43.52 -55.45 -10.42
C ASN A 282 -44.15 -56.50 -9.48
N ARG A 283 -45.24 -56.17 -8.78
CA ARG A 283 -46.24 -57.11 -8.22
C ARG A 283 -47.56 -56.35 -8.06
N SER A 284 -48.57 -56.64 -8.88
CA SER A 284 -49.63 -57.67 -8.68
C SER A 284 -50.90 -57.00 -8.18
#